data_AF-A0A3N5PA39-F1
#
_entry.id   AF-A0A3N5PA39-F1
#
_cell.length_a   1.000
_cell.length_b   1.000
_cell.length_c   1.000
_cell.angle_alpha   90.00
_cell.angle_beta   90.00
_cell.angle_gamma   90.00
#
_symmetry.space_group_name_H-M   'P 1'
#
loop_
_entity.id
_entity.type
_entity.pdbx_description
1 polymer ?
#
loop_
_entity_poly.entity_id
_entity_poly.type
_entity_poly.pdbx_seq_one_letter_code
_entity_poly.pdbx_strand_id
1 'polypeptide(L)' 'MVQECDYPVFTMSIEAGERFLLYTDGVTEAKNGRGEFFGDVRLEEVVRANASRHRRGLTGA' A
#
# COMPACT_ATOMS: atom_id res chain seq x y z
N MET A 1 22.31 -24.57 1.33
CA MET A 1 22.31 -24.09 -0.06
C MET A 1 21.48 -22.82 -0.07
N VAL A 2 22.10 -21.64 -0.14
CA VAL A 2 21.37 -20.38 -0.32
C VAL A 2 21.11 -20.26 -1.82
N GLN A 3 19.84 -20.18 -2.22
CA GLN A 3 19.52 -19.83 -3.61
C GLN A 3 20.03 -18.42 -3.91
N GLU A 4 20.77 -18.27 -5.01
CA GLU A 4 21.00 -16.95 -5.60
C GLU A 4 19.64 -16.40 -6.04
N CYS A 5 19.17 -15.36 -5.34
CA CYS A 5 17.97 -14.62 -5.71
C CYS A 5 18.39 -13.39 -6.50
N ASP A 6 18.00 -13.33 -7.77
CA ASP A 6 18.04 -12.09 -8.53
C ASP A 6 17.00 -11.11 -7.95
N TYR A 7 17.47 -9.98 -7.41
CA TYR A 7 16.62 -8.89 -6.94
C TYR A 7 16.61 -7.77 -8.00
N PRO A 8 15.64 -7.76 -8.93
CA PRO A 8 15.58 -6.73 -9.96
C PRO A 8 15.38 -5.35 -9.32
N VAL A 9 16.23 -4.40 -9.72
CA VAL A 9 16.19 -3.02 -9.25
C VAL A 9 15.38 -2.19 -10.24
N PHE A 10 14.43 -1.42 -9.73
CA PHE A 10 13.61 -0.50 -10.51
C PHE A 10 13.87 0.94 -10.09
N THR A 11 13.79 1.87 -11.04
CA THR A 11 13.84 3.31 -10.80
C THR A 11 12.65 3.95 -11.49
N MET A 12 11.98 4.88 -10.79
CA MET A 12 10.86 5.64 -11.31
C MET A 12 10.98 7.11 -10.88
N SER A 13 10.58 8.03 -11.76
CA SER A 13 10.40 9.44 -11.42
C SER A 13 9.05 9.65 -10.72
N ILE A 14 9.01 10.54 -9.73
CA ILE A 14 7.80 10.96 -9.04
C ILE A 14 7.71 12.48 -9.15
N GLU A 15 6.59 12.97 -9.67
CA GLU A 15 6.36 14.40 -9.89
C GLU A 15 5.67 15.07 -8.69
N ALA A 16 5.76 16.41 -8.64
CA ALA A 16 5.11 17.18 -7.60
C ALA A 16 3.58 16.98 -7.62
N GLY A 17 3.03 16.49 -6.51
CA GLY A 17 1.59 16.18 -6.38
C GLY A 17 1.24 14.71 -6.60
N GLU A 18 2.18 13.89 -7.07
CA GLU A 18 2.00 12.44 -7.15
C GLU A 18 2.13 11.76 -5.79
N ARG A 19 1.53 10.58 -5.67
CA ARG A 19 1.54 9.79 -4.44
C ARG A 19 1.88 8.35 -4.75
N PHE A 20 2.92 7.85 -4.08
CA PHE A 20 3.34 6.47 -4.13
C PHE A 20 2.95 5.77 -2.83
N LEU A 21 2.21 4.66 -2.94
CA LEU A 21 1.75 3.88 -1.79
C LEU A 21 2.54 2.56 -1.71
N LEU A 22 3.27 2.39 -0.61
CA LEU A 22 3.88 1.12 -0.23
C LEU A 22 3.04 0.52 0.90
N TYR A 23 2.65 -0.74 0.75
CA TYR A 23 1.89 -1.47 1.75
C TYR A 23 2.37 -2.92 1.82
N THR A 24 2.10 -3.56 2.95
CA THR A 24 2.30 -5.00 3.14
C THR A 24 0.96 -5.72 3.06
N ASP A 25 1.00 -7.04 2.93
CA ASP A 25 -0.15 -7.94 3.03
C ASP A 25 -1.04 -7.69 4.25
N GLY A 26 -0.46 -7.28 5.39
CA GLY A 26 -1.22 -6.94 6.61
C GLY A 26 -2.31 -5.88 6.41
N VAL A 27 -2.24 -5.05 5.37
CA VAL A 27 -3.33 -4.11 5.02
C VAL A 27 -4.47 -4.83 4.31
N THR A 28 -4.17 -5.64 3.31
CA THR A 28 -5.20 -6.33 2.50
C THR A 28 -5.78 -7.54 3.21
N GLU A 29 -5.00 -8.20 4.07
CA GLU A 29 -5.38 -9.33 4.91
C GLU A 29 -6.05 -8.92 6.24
N ALA A 30 -6.16 -7.62 6.53
CA ALA A 30 -6.88 -7.14 7.70
C ALA A 30 -8.34 -7.60 7.65
N LYS A 31 -8.82 -8.24 8.73
CA LYS A 31 -10.18 -8.78 8.81
C LYS A 31 -11.12 -7.86 9.59
N ASN A 32 -12.35 -7.74 9.11
CA ASN A 32 -13.42 -7.11 9.89
C ASN A 32 -14.01 -8.06 10.95
N GLY A 33 -14.97 -7.58 11.75
CA GLY A 33 -15.63 -8.39 12.78
C GLY A 33 -16.41 -9.61 12.28
N ARG A 34 -16.61 -9.75 10.96
CA ARG A 34 -17.20 -10.92 10.30
C ARG A 34 -16.15 -11.86 9.71
N GLY A 35 -14.86 -11.54 9.83
CA GLY A 35 -13.75 -12.33 9.28
C GLY A 35 -13.45 -12.08 7.81
N GLU A 36 -14.09 -11.09 7.18
CA GLU A 36 -13.86 -10.74 5.77
C GLU A 36 -12.58 -9.90 5.65
N PHE A 37 -11.75 -10.21 4.66
CA PHE A 37 -10.56 -9.43 4.33
C PHE A 37 -10.91 -8.03 3.81
N PHE A 38 -10.02 -7.08 4.05
CA PHE A 38 -10.13 -5.72 3.52
C PHE A 38 -10.02 -5.73 1.99
N GLY A 39 -9.02 -6.44 1.45
CA GLY A 39 -8.83 -6.69 0.02
C GLY A 39 -8.32 -5.50 -0.80
N ASP A 40 -7.86 -5.78 -2.02
CA ASP A 40 -7.25 -4.79 -2.91
C ASP A 40 -8.26 -3.78 -3.46
N VAL A 41 -9.47 -4.23 -3.81
CA VAL A 41 -10.53 -3.37 -4.38
C VAL A 41 -10.85 -2.22 -3.43
N ARG A 42 -11.03 -2.54 -2.15
CA ARG A 42 -11.34 -1.55 -1.13
C ARG A 42 -10.16 -0.65 -0.82
N LEU A 43 -8.94 -1.18 -0.89
CA LEU A 43 -7.72 -0.37 -0.77
C LEU A 43 -7.64 0.68 -1.89
N GLU A 44 -7.89 0.27 -3.13
CA GLU A 44 -7.91 1.18 -4.28
C GLU A 44 -8.96 2.27 -4.14
N GLU A 45 -10.20 1.91 -3.79
CA GLU A 45 -11.30 2.85 -3.56
C GLU A 45 -10.93 3.90 -2.51
N VAL A 46 -10.35 3.49 -1.39
CA VAL A 46 -9.93 4.39 -0.31
C VAL A 46 -8.81 5.33 -0.77
N VAL A 47 -7.82 4.82 -1.50
CA VAL A 47 -6.69 5.62 -1.99
C VAL A 47 -7.12 6.69 -2.98
N ARG A 48 -8.08 6.35 -3.86
CA ARG A 48 -8.69 7.27 -4.83
C ARG A 48 -9.57 8.31 -4.13
N ALA A 49 -10.42 7.89 -3.20
CA ALA A 49 -11.31 8.80 -2.45
C ALA A 49 -10.54 9.82 -1.60
N ASN A 50 -9.34 9.47 -1.15
CA ASN A 50 -8.49 10.34 -0.34
C ASN A 50 -7.40 11.05 -1.17
N ALA A 51 -7.58 11.12 -2.49
CA ALA A 51 -6.50 11.55 -3.38
C ALA A 51 -5.99 12.97 -3.16
N SER A 52 -6.89 13.85 -2.76
CA SER A 52 -6.66 15.28 -2.53
C SER A 52 -6.48 15.63 -1.05
N ARG A 53 -6.52 14.65 -0.14
CA ARG A 53 -6.39 14.91 1.30
C ARG A 53 -4.92 14.97 1.71
N HIS A 54 -4.56 16.02 2.44
CA HIS A 54 -3.25 16.14 3.05
C HIS A 54 -2.99 14.95 3.98
N ARG A 55 -1.80 14.35 3.88
CA ARG A 55 -1.38 13.20 4.69
C ARG A 55 -1.46 13.57 6.17
N ARG A 56 -2.47 13.09 6.89
CA ARG A 56 -2.40 12.93 8.35
C ARG A 56 -1.45 11.76 8.59
N GLY A 57 -0.36 12.01 9.31
CA GLY A 57 0.66 11.01 9.59
C GLY A 57 0.02 9.69 10.02
N LEU A 58 0.19 8.65 9.20
CA LEU A 58 -0.08 7.27 9.56
C LEU A 58 1.25 6.72 10.08
N THR A 59 1.72 7.26 11.21
CA THR A 59 2.83 6.67 11.95
C THR A 59 2.28 5.48 12.72
N GLY A 60 2.62 4.28 12.26
CA GLY A 60 2.36 3.04 12.99
C GLY A 60 3.03 3.07 14.36
N ALA A 61 2.31 2.61 15.37
CA ALA A 61 2.82 2.32 16.71
C ALA A 61 3.34 0.88 16.77
#